data_AF-A0A2H9LUS4-F1
#
_entry.id   AF-A0A2H9LUS4-F1
#
_cell.length_a   1.000
_cell.length_b   1.000
_cell.length_c   1.000
_cell.angle_alpha   90.00
_cell.angle_beta   90.00
_cell.angle_gamma   90.00
#
_symmetry.space_group_name_H-M   'P 1'
#
loop_
_entity.id
_entity.type
_entity.pdbx_description
1 polymer ?
#
loop_
_entity_poly.entity_id
_entity_poly.type
_entity_poly.pdbx_seq_one_letter_code
_entity_poly.pdbx_strand_id
1 'polypeptide(L)'
;MTRGEEKILNSFLRSIHPYTYEKVEEEIKEHFTILGFFIKRIIIPLALLYVIFGVIFNIDLFDSLFLALVIFIYSSLLPDADIFFRATKNKRQDSLWYDKLGMLFFAPLIVFYIFLGRARKMYTFSQRPFHNFSMIFVYGFFLLMISSIFWSTSLEKASLPILGMMGYAIHLIIDKFPKKVKGYINKKSS
;
A
#
# COMPACT_ATOMS: atom_id res chain seq x y z
N MET A 1 22.79 18.43 11.59
CA MET A 1 22.64 17.48 10.47
C MET A 1 23.98 16.84 10.21
N THR A 2 24.08 15.52 10.34
CA THR A 2 25.35 14.77 10.24
C THR A 2 25.68 14.40 8.80
N ARG A 3 26.96 14.17 8.49
CA ARG A 3 27.45 13.75 7.15
C ARG A 3 26.78 12.47 6.62
N GLY A 4 26.24 11.63 7.52
CA GLY A 4 25.46 10.43 7.18
C GLY A 4 24.02 10.76 6.76
N GLU A 5 23.35 11.67 7.48
CA GLU A 5 21.99 12.15 7.15
C GLU A 5 21.95 12.83 5.79
N GLU A 6 22.97 13.64 5.46
CA GLU A 6 23.07 14.33 4.17
C GLU A 6 23.25 13.34 3.01
N LYS A 7 23.97 12.23 3.23
CA LYS A 7 24.16 11.18 2.23
C LYS A 7 22.89 10.35 2.00
N ILE A 8 22.15 10.05 3.08
CA ILE A 8 20.86 9.35 3.02
C ILE A 8 19.83 10.22 2.30
N LEU A 9 19.75 11.51 2.67
CA LEU A 9 18.85 12.47 2.05
C LEU A 9 19.17 12.65 0.55
N ASN A 10 20.45 12.81 0.20
CA ASN A 10 20.87 12.94 -1.20
C ASN A 10 20.68 11.67 -2.03
N SER A 11 20.69 10.48 -1.40
CA SER A 11 20.34 9.21 -2.05
C SER A 11 18.84 9.12 -2.30
N PHE A 12 18.02 9.49 -1.30
CA PHE A 12 16.57 9.54 -1.39
C PHE A 12 16.10 10.53 -2.47
N LEU A 13 16.58 11.78 -2.43
CA LEU A 13 16.23 12.79 -3.42
C LEU A 13 16.60 12.36 -4.85
N ARG A 14 17.71 11.63 -5.02
CA ARG A 14 18.09 11.04 -6.32
C ARG A 14 17.22 9.86 -6.76
N SER A 15 16.57 9.14 -5.85
CA SER A 15 15.60 8.10 -6.19
C SER A 15 14.23 8.67 -6.60
N ILE A 16 13.84 9.83 -6.07
CA ILE A 16 12.55 10.50 -6.34
C ILE A 16 12.65 11.51 -7.49
N HIS A 17 13.82 11.62 -8.14
CA HIS A 17 14.17 12.68 -9.10
C HIS A 17 13.14 12.98 -10.22
N PRO A 18 12.19 12.11 -10.65
CA PRO A 18 11.11 12.55 -11.54
C PRO A 18 9.94 13.32 -10.88
N TYR A 19 9.87 13.43 -9.54
CA TYR A 19 8.77 14.05 -8.80
C TYR A 19 9.27 15.15 -7.85
N THR A 20 8.73 16.37 -7.98
CA THR A 20 8.96 17.47 -7.03
C THR A 20 8.34 17.13 -5.68
N TYR A 21 9.00 17.48 -4.58
CA TYR A 21 8.49 17.27 -3.21
C TYR A 21 7.04 17.75 -3.03
N GLU A 22 6.72 18.91 -3.59
CA GLU A 22 5.37 19.50 -3.59
C GLU A 22 4.32 18.57 -4.23
N LYS A 23 4.69 17.89 -5.33
CA LYS A 23 3.79 16.97 -6.03
C LYS A 23 3.52 15.71 -5.22
N VAL A 24 4.54 15.19 -4.53
CA VAL A 24 4.41 14.04 -3.62
C VAL A 24 3.55 14.42 -2.41
N GLU A 25 3.76 15.61 -1.85
CA GLU A 25 2.97 16.10 -0.71
C GLU A 25 1.50 16.29 -1.07
N GLU A 26 1.19 16.88 -2.24
CA GLU A 26 -0.17 17.00 -2.76
C GLU A 26 -0.83 15.63 -2.96
N GLU A 27 -0.12 14.69 -3.59
CA GLU A 27 -0.62 13.34 -3.85
C GLU A 27 -0.92 12.61 -2.53
N ILE A 28 -0.02 12.66 -1.55
CA ILE A 28 -0.22 12.08 -0.22
C ILE A 28 -1.43 12.72 0.48
N LYS A 29 -1.55 14.05 0.50
CA LYS A 29 -2.68 14.73 1.15
C LYS A 29 -4.02 14.33 0.53
N GLU A 30 -4.10 14.26 -0.80
CA GLU A 30 -5.31 13.80 -1.49
C GLU A 30 -5.68 12.37 -1.08
N HIS A 31 -4.70 11.46 -1.06
CA HIS A 31 -4.93 10.07 -0.68
C HIS A 31 -5.37 9.96 0.79
N PHE A 32 -4.75 10.67 1.73
CA PHE A 32 -5.12 10.63 3.13
C PHE A 32 -6.53 11.18 3.41
N THR A 33 -6.93 12.27 2.74
CA THR A 33 -8.28 12.83 2.93
C THR A 33 -9.35 11.85 2.47
N ILE A 34 -9.18 11.28 1.27
CA ILE A 34 -10.16 10.33 0.72
C ILE A 34 -10.12 9.00 1.51
N LEU A 35 -8.93 8.55 1.91
CA LEU A 35 -8.77 7.40 2.80
C LEU A 35 -9.51 7.61 4.11
N GLY A 36 -9.41 8.79 4.73
CA GLY A 36 -10.15 9.16 5.94
C GLY A 36 -11.66 9.10 5.76
N PHE A 37 -12.17 9.49 4.59
CA PHE A 37 -13.58 9.33 4.23
C PHE A 37 -13.99 7.86 4.17
N PHE A 38 -13.20 7.00 3.53
CA PHE A 38 -13.47 5.56 3.44
C PHE A 38 -13.36 4.85 4.79
N ILE A 39 -12.39 5.25 5.62
CA ILE A 39 -12.25 4.70 6.98
C ILE A 39 -13.53 4.96 7.77
N LYS A 40 -13.99 6.22 7.81
CA LYS A 40 -15.17 6.61 8.59
C LYS A 40 -16.46 5.93 8.11
N ARG A 41 -16.60 5.73 6.79
CA ARG A 41 -17.86 5.27 6.19
C ARG A 41 -17.93 3.79 5.88
N ILE A 42 -16.80 3.11 5.72
CA ILE A 42 -16.75 1.70 5.32
C ILE A 42 -16.00 0.89 6.37
N ILE A 43 -14.77 1.28 6.70
CA ILE A 43 -13.89 0.46 7.55
C ILE A 43 -14.40 0.40 8.99
N ILE A 44 -14.84 1.52 9.58
CA ILE A 44 -15.38 1.52 10.95
C ILE A 44 -16.64 0.65 11.05
N PRO A 45 -17.67 0.80 10.19
CA PRO A 45 -18.83 -0.09 10.20
C PRO A 45 -18.46 -1.57 10.01
N LEU A 46 -17.52 -1.87 9.12
CA LEU A 46 -17.09 -3.24 8.87
C LEU A 46 -16.34 -3.83 10.07
N ALA A 47 -15.48 -3.04 10.72
CA ALA A 47 -14.76 -3.43 11.93
C ALA A 47 -15.72 -3.71 13.09
N LEU A 48 -16.77 -2.88 13.26
CA LEU A 48 -17.82 -3.12 14.25
C LEU A 48 -18.56 -4.44 13.97
N LEU A 49 -18.96 -4.69 12.72
CA LEU A 49 -19.58 -5.96 12.33
C LEU A 49 -18.67 -7.15 12.61
N TYR A 50 -17.37 -7.01 12.33
CA TYR A 50 -16.38 -8.06 12.58
C TYR A 50 -16.28 -8.41 14.07
N VAL A 51 -16.23 -7.41 14.96
CA VAL A 51 -16.24 -7.63 16.42
C VAL A 51 -17.55 -8.27 16.89
N ILE A 52 -18.70 -7.86 16.34
CA ILE A 52 -20.00 -8.49 16.66
C ILE A 52 -19.97 -9.98 16.28
N PHE A 53 -19.41 -10.35 15.12
CA PHE A 53 -19.23 -11.76 14.78
C PHE A 53 -18.34 -12.50 15.78
N GLY A 54 -17.26 -11.88 16.25
CA GLY A 54 -16.42 -12.46 17.32
C GLY A 54 -17.22 -12.79 18.57
N VAL A 55 -18.10 -11.87 19.01
CA VAL A 55 -18.98 -12.10 20.17
C VAL A 55 -19.97 -13.24 19.91
N ILE A 56 -20.62 -13.27 18.74
CA ILE A 56 -21.61 -14.31 18.39
C ILE A 56 -20.98 -15.70 18.35
N PHE A 57 -19.77 -15.81 17.79
CA PHE A 57 -19.07 -17.09 17.63
C PHE A 57 -18.15 -17.42 18.82
N ASN A 58 -18.07 -16.56 19.84
CA ASN A 58 -17.18 -16.69 20.98
C ASN A 58 -15.70 -16.86 20.57
N ILE A 59 -15.25 -16.02 19.63
CA ILE A 59 -13.88 -15.97 19.11
C ILE A 59 -13.31 -14.58 19.41
N ASP A 60 -12.10 -14.51 19.98
CA ASP A 60 -11.37 -13.25 20.09
C ASP A 60 -10.83 -12.87 18.70
N LEU A 61 -11.33 -11.75 18.17
CA LEU A 61 -10.99 -11.26 16.84
C LEU A 61 -10.20 -9.95 16.88
N PHE A 62 -9.82 -9.49 18.09
CA PHE A 62 -9.18 -8.18 18.24
C PHE A 62 -7.81 -8.12 17.57
N ASP A 63 -7.02 -9.18 17.72
CA ASP A 63 -5.65 -9.31 17.22
C ASP A 63 -5.62 -9.24 15.70
N SER A 64 -6.48 -10.04 15.07
CA SER A 64 -6.61 -10.14 13.62
C SER A 64 -7.19 -8.86 13.03
N LEU A 65 -8.18 -8.24 13.69
CA LEU A 65 -8.70 -6.94 13.28
C LEU A 65 -7.63 -5.86 13.35
N PHE A 66 -6.88 -5.78 14.46
CA PHE A 66 -5.82 -4.78 14.62
C PHE A 66 -4.79 -4.91 13.51
N LEU A 67 -4.29 -6.12 13.26
CA LEU A 67 -3.31 -6.33 12.19
C LEU A 67 -3.92 -6.05 10.81
N ALA A 68 -5.16 -6.46 10.57
CA ALA A 68 -5.85 -6.20 9.31
C ALA A 68 -6.04 -4.69 9.04
N LEU A 69 -6.26 -3.87 10.06
CA LEU A 69 -6.33 -2.41 9.94
C LEU A 69 -4.96 -1.79 9.61
N VAL A 70 -3.88 -2.28 10.22
CA VAL A 70 -2.52 -1.86 9.86
C VAL A 70 -2.23 -2.21 8.40
N ILE A 71 -2.57 -3.44 7.98
CA ILE A 71 -2.43 -3.91 6.60
C ILE A 71 -3.31 -3.10 5.66
N PHE A 72 -4.53 -2.71 6.04
CA PHE A 72 -5.39 -1.84 5.23
C PHE A 72 -4.70 -0.52 4.89
N ILE A 73 -4.16 0.17 5.90
CA ILE A 73 -3.47 1.46 5.71
C ILE A 73 -2.24 1.26 4.82
N TYR A 74 -1.42 0.25 5.13
CA TYR A 74 -0.25 -0.09 4.31
C TYR A 74 -0.63 -0.37 2.85
N SER A 75 -1.66 -1.18 2.63
CA SER A 75 -2.10 -1.58 1.29
C SER A 75 -2.67 -0.40 0.49
N SER A 76 -3.20 0.62 1.16
CA SER A 76 -3.65 1.85 0.52
C SER A 76 -2.52 2.75 0.02
N LEU A 77 -1.27 2.50 0.44
CA LEU A 77 -0.07 3.21 -0.03
C LEU A 77 0.79 2.34 -0.95
N LEU A 78 0.53 1.03 -0.99
CA LEU A 78 1.35 0.05 -1.66
C LEU A 78 1.52 0.29 -3.17
N PRO A 79 0.49 0.71 -3.94
CA PRO A 79 0.69 0.94 -5.37
C PRO A 79 1.63 2.11 -5.67
N ASP A 80 1.79 3.06 -4.75
CA ASP A 80 2.76 4.16 -4.88
C ASP A 80 4.21 3.71 -4.70
N ALA A 81 4.45 2.46 -4.26
CA ALA A 81 5.78 1.86 -4.30
C ALA A 81 6.36 1.78 -5.73
N ASP A 82 5.52 2.00 -6.76
CA ASP A 82 5.93 2.20 -8.15
C ASP A 82 7.02 3.28 -8.30
N ILE A 83 7.05 4.32 -7.44
CA ILE A 83 8.04 5.42 -7.50
C ILE A 83 9.49 4.94 -7.37
N PHE A 84 9.72 3.77 -6.78
CA PHE A 84 11.05 3.21 -6.59
C PHE A 84 11.57 2.47 -7.83
N PHE A 85 10.73 2.25 -8.84
CA PHE A 85 11.16 1.70 -10.11
C PHE A 85 11.62 2.78 -11.08
N ARG A 86 12.75 2.54 -11.74
CA ARG A 86 13.25 3.40 -12.81
C ARG A 86 12.67 2.96 -14.15
N ALA A 87 12.06 3.89 -14.88
CA ALA A 87 11.62 3.62 -16.24
C ALA A 87 12.82 3.25 -17.13
N THR A 88 12.68 2.18 -17.91
CA THR A 88 13.66 1.80 -18.94
C THR A 88 12.97 1.43 -20.25
N LYS A 89 13.65 1.69 -21.37
CA LYS A 89 13.25 1.22 -22.71
C LYS A 89 14.02 -0.03 -23.14
N ASN A 90 14.98 -0.51 -22.35
CA ASN A 90 15.84 -1.63 -22.70
C ASN A 90 15.37 -2.94 -22.03
N LYS A 91 15.07 -3.96 -22.84
CA LYS A 91 14.48 -5.22 -22.33
C LYS A 91 15.39 -5.99 -21.40
N ARG A 92 16.69 -5.78 -21.54
CA ARG A 92 17.72 -6.41 -20.74
C ARG A 92 17.90 -5.75 -19.37
N GLN A 93 17.34 -4.55 -19.17
CA GLN A 93 17.45 -3.83 -17.89
C GLN A 93 16.22 -4.01 -17.00
N ASP A 94 15.11 -4.52 -17.53
CA ASP A 94 13.88 -4.72 -16.77
C ASP A 94 14.13 -5.66 -15.59
N SER A 95 13.65 -5.27 -14.40
CA SER A 95 13.74 -6.13 -13.23
C SER A 95 12.94 -7.39 -13.43
N LEU A 96 13.43 -8.49 -12.85
CA LEU A 96 12.78 -9.78 -12.93
C LEU A 96 11.42 -9.70 -12.24
N TRP A 97 10.47 -10.52 -12.70
CA TRP A 97 9.09 -10.48 -12.19
C TRP A 97 9.03 -10.72 -10.68
N TYR A 98 9.91 -11.58 -10.14
CA TYR A 98 9.97 -11.85 -8.70
C TYR A 98 10.56 -10.69 -7.89
N ASP A 99 11.42 -9.84 -8.47
CA ASP A 99 11.89 -8.62 -7.81
C ASP A 99 10.72 -7.63 -7.66
N LYS A 100 9.89 -7.54 -8.71
CA LYS A 100 8.67 -6.70 -8.69
C LYS A 100 7.66 -7.21 -7.66
N LEU A 101 7.44 -8.52 -7.59
CA LEU A 101 6.58 -9.10 -6.56
C LEU A 101 7.18 -8.98 -5.15
N GLY A 102 8.51 -9.07 -5.02
CA GLY A 102 9.19 -8.81 -3.75
C GLY A 102 8.86 -7.41 -3.23
N MET A 103 8.85 -6.41 -4.10
CA MET A 103 8.44 -5.04 -3.75
C MET A 103 6.97 -4.97 -3.37
N LEU A 104 6.07 -5.69 -4.05
CA LEU A 104 4.66 -5.76 -3.69
C LEU A 104 4.46 -6.36 -2.28
N PHE A 105 5.19 -7.42 -1.94
CA PHE A 105 5.00 -8.15 -0.68
C PHE A 105 5.75 -7.54 0.50
N PHE A 106 6.90 -6.91 0.24
CA PHE A 106 7.84 -6.47 1.26
C PHE A 106 8.32 -5.03 1.06
N ALA A 107 7.45 -4.14 0.55
CA ALA A 107 7.81 -2.76 0.26
C ALA A 107 8.55 -2.05 1.42
N PRO A 108 8.09 -2.11 2.69
CA PRO A 108 8.77 -1.39 3.78
C PRO A 108 10.21 -1.87 3.98
N LEU A 109 10.42 -3.19 3.89
CA LEU A 109 11.74 -3.78 4.03
C LEU A 109 12.63 -3.39 2.85
N ILE A 110 12.14 -3.54 1.62
CA ILE A 110 12.92 -3.24 0.42
C ILE A 110 13.26 -1.75 0.35
N VAL A 111 12.29 -0.88 0.65
CA VAL A 111 12.48 0.57 0.76
C VAL A 111 13.52 0.90 1.82
N PHE A 112 13.48 0.26 2.99
CA PHE A 112 14.51 0.41 4.01
C PHE A 112 15.91 0.01 3.49
N TYR A 113 16.04 -1.10 2.76
CA TYR A 113 17.31 -1.48 2.11
C TYR A 113 17.75 -0.50 1.02
N ILE A 114 16.81 0.11 0.28
CA ILE A 114 17.09 1.19 -0.68
C ILE A 114 17.67 2.40 0.06
N PHE A 115 17.07 2.79 1.20
CA PHE A 115 17.56 3.89 2.03
C PHE A 115 18.97 3.65 2.57
N LEU A 116 19.29 2.41 2.95
CA LEU A 116 20.65 2.03 3.35
C LEU A 116 21.65 1.98 2.19
N GLY A 117 21.22 2.18 0.94
CA GLY A 117 22.05 2.05 -0.26
C GLY A 117 22.49 0.62 -0.53
N ARG A 118 21.80 -0.37 0.04
CA ARG A 118 22.12 -1.80 -0.06
C ARG A 118 21.27 -2.53 -1.10
N ALA A 119 20.13 -1.98 -1.48
CA ALA A 119 19.27 -2.56 -2.52
C ALA A 119 19.83 -2.32 -3.93
N ARG A 120 19.61 -3.28 -4.83
CA ARG A 120 19.85 -3.10 -6.26
C ARG A 120 18.81 -2.14 -6.84
N LYS A 121 19.20 -1.36 -7.85
CA LYS A 121 18.27 -0.52 -8.61
C LYS A 121 17.24 -1.40 -9.31
N MET A 122 15.96 -1.11 -9.13
CA MET A 122 14.88 -1.77 -9.84
C MET A 122 14.46 -0.95 -11.05
N TYR A 123 14.18 -1.62 -12.16
CA TYR A 123 13.75 -1.01 -13.40
C TYR A 123 12.45 -1.65 -13.88
N THR A 124 11.64 -0.86 -14.58
CA THR A 124 10.36 -1.30 -15.15
C THR A 124 10.15 -0.71 -16.53
N PHE A 125 9.54 -1.49 -17.43
CA PHE A 125 8.93 -0.94 -18.65
C PHE A 125 7.56 -0.31 -18.42
N SER A 126 6.78 -0.91 -17.51
CA SER A 126 5.47 -0.39 -17.19
C SER A 126 5.65 0.85 -16.33
N GLN A 127 5.00 1.95 -16.69
CA GLN A 127 5.08 3.18 -15.90
C GLN A 127 4.53 2.99 -14.48
N ARG A 128 3.60 2.04 -14.28
CA ARG A 128 2.96 1.74 -13.00
C ARG A 128 2.66 0.24 -12.86
N PRO A 129 3.65 -0.59 -12.49
CA PRO A 129 3.45 -2.05 -12.41
C PRO A 129 2.41 -2.48 -11.36
N PHE A 130 2.16 -1.68 -10.32
CA PHE A 130 1.19 -1.99 -9.27
C PHE A 130 -0.19 -1.37 -9.50
N HIS A 131 -0.36 -0.46 -10.45
CA HIS A 131 -1.68 0.10 -10.79
C HIS A 131 -2.52 -0.82 -11.68
N ASN A 132 -2.60 -2.10 -11.32
CA ASN A 132 -3.35 -3.14 -12.02
C ASN A 132 -4.25 -3.90 -11.04
N PHE A 133 -5.52 -4.06 -11.38
CA PHE A 133 -6.49 -4.85 -10.61
C PHE A 133 -6.05 -6.30 -10.41
N SER A 134 -5.31 -6.91 -11.36
CA SER A 134 -4.79 -8.27 -11.18
C SER A 134 -3.85 -8.39 -9.98
N MET A 135 -3.11 -7.31 -9.64
CA MET A 135 -2.19 -7.32 -8.50
C MET A 135 -2.91 -7.35 -7.16
N ILE A 136 -4.17 -6.91 -7.09
CA ILE A 136 -5.01 -7.04 -5.89
C ILE A 136 -5.15 -8.51 -5.50
N PHE A 137 -5.40 -9.39 -6.48
CA PHE A 137 -5.58 -10.82 -6.22
C PHE A 137 -4.27 -11.52 -5.87
N VAL A 138 -3.18 -11.15 -6.53
CA VAL A 138 -1.83 -11.69 -6.21
C VAL A 138 -1.45 -11.31 -4.77
N TYR A 139 -1.64 -10.05 -4.41
CA TYR A 139 -1.38 -9.54 -3.07
C TYR A 139 -2.35 -10.12 -2.02
N GLY A 140 -3.63 -10.23 -2.35
CA GLY A 140 -4.64 -10.85 -1.49
C GLY A 140 -4.33 -12.32 -1.22
N PHE A 141 -3.89 -13.08 -2.22
CA PHE A 141 -3.46 -14.46 -2.03
C PHE A 141 -2.23 -14.55 -1.10
N PHE A 142 -1.25 -13.67 -1.27
CA PHE A 142 -0.11 -13.57 -0.35
C PHE A 142 -0.58 -13.29 1.09
N LEU A 143 -1.47 -12.32 1.30
CA LEU A 143 -2.02 -12.02 2.62
C LEU A 143 -2.81 -13.18 3.23
N LEU A 144 -3.52 -13.97 2.41
CA LEU A 144 -4.19 -15.18 2.84
C LEU A 144 -3.20 -16.24 3.32
N MET A 145 -2.06 -16.41 2.63
CA MET A 145 -1.00 -17.30 3.10
C MET A 145 -0.44 -16.84 4.45
N ILE A 146 -0.17 -15.53 4.60
CA ILE A 146 0.32 -14.96 5.85
C ILE A 146 -0.69 -15.17 6.98
N SER A 147 -1.95 -14.81 6.78
CA SER A 147 -2.98 -14.97 7.82
C SER A 147 -3.22 -16.43 8.21
N SER A 148 -3.05 -17.36 7.27
CA SER A 148 -3.16 -18.81 7.54
C SER A 148 -2.03 -19.35 8.42
N ILE A 149 -0.90 -18.65 8.52
CA ILE A 149 0.19 -19.00 9.45
C ILE A 149 -0.14 -18.51 10.86
N PHE A 150 -0.73 -17.32 11.01
CA PHE A 150 -0.97 -16.68 12.31
C PHE A 150 -2.23 -17.17 13.01
N TRP A 151 -3.27 -17.53 12.26
CA TRP A 151 -4.58 -17.86 12.82
C TRP A 151 -5.14 -19.18 12.33
N SER A 152 -6.00 -19.78 13.15
CA SER A 152 -6.60 -21.09 12.87
C SER A 152 -8.02 -20.96 12.29
N THR A 153 -8.78 -19.95 12.72
CA THR A 153 -10.18 -19.80 12.32
C THR A 153 -10.33 -19.15 10.95
N SER A 154 -11.39 -19.49 10.24
CA SER A 154 -11.66 -18.92 8.90
C SER A 154 -11.92 -17.41 8.93
N LEU A 155 -12.54 -16.89 9.99
CA LEU A 155 -12.84 -15.46 10.14
C LEU A 155 -11.56 -14.63 10.31
N GLU A 156 -10.62 -15.11 11.14
CA GLU A 156 -9.33 -14.44 11.32
C GLU A 156 -8.48 -14.50 10.05
N LYS A 157 -8.42 -15.67 9.40
CA LYS A 157 -7.70 -15.84 8.13
C LYS A 157 -8.22 -14.92 7.03
N ALA A 158 -9.52 -14.65 6.99
CA ALA A 158 -10.11 -13.81 5.98
C ALA A 158 -9.85 -12.30 6.20
N SER A 159 -9.57 -11.88 7.44
CA SER A 159 -9.46 -10.45 7.80
C SER A 159 -8.39 -9.70 6.99
N LEU A 160 -7.15 -10.21 6.99
CA LEU A 160 -6.01 -9.65 6.28
C LEU A 160 -6.24 -9.52 4.77
N PRO A 161 -6.55 -10.60 4.02
CA PRO A 161 -6.74 -10.48 2.58
C PRO A 161 -7.92 -9.56 2.24
N ILE A 162 -9.04 -9.61 2.99
CA ILE A 162 -10.18 -8.72 2.73
C ILE A 162 -9.77 -7.26 2.90
N LEU A 163 -9.25 -6.89 4.08
CA LEU A 163 -8.91 -5.50 4.36
C LEU A 163 -7.71 -5.02 3.55
N GLY A 164 -6.71 -5.86 3.30
CA GLY A 164 -5.58 -5.53 2.43
C GLY A 164 -6.00 -5.28 0.98
N MET A 165 -6.84 -6.16 0.41
CA MET A 165 -7.40 -5.95 -0.93
C MET A 165 -8.27 -4.70 -0.99
N MET A 166 -9.06 -4.41 0.05
CA MET A 166 -9.85 -3.18 0.12
C MET A 166 -8.97 -1.92 0.15
N GLY A 167 -7.90 -1.90 0.94
CA GLY A 167 -6.96 -0.79 0.98
C GLY A 167 -6.33 -0.55 -0.39
N TYR A 168 -5.88 -1.61 -1.05
CA TYR A 168 -5.34 -1.55 -2.41
C TYR A 168 -6.38 -1.06 -3.43
N ALA A 169 -7.60 -1.59 -3.38
CA ALA A 169 -8.67 -1.20 -4.29
C ALA A 169 -9.04 0.27 -4.13
N ILE A 170 -9.11 0.77 -2.89
CA ILE A 170 -9.36 2.19 -2.62
C ILE A 170 -8.29 3.06 -3.27
N HIS A 171 -7.01 2.69 -3.19
CA HIS A 171 -5.94 3.40 -3.88
C HIS A 171 -6.20 3.49 -5.39
N LEU A 172 -6.46 2.34 -6.05
CA LEU A 172 -6.73 2.32 -7.49
C LEU A 172 -7.96 3.13 -7.89
N ILE A 173 -8.97 3.17 -7.02
CA ILE A 173 -10.18 3.97 -7.23
C ILE A 173 -9.85 5.47 -7.10
N ILE A 174 -9.06 5.86 -6.10
CA ILE A 174 -8.63 7.25 -5.87
C ILE A 174 -7.81 7.77 -7.06
N ASP A 175 -6.86 6.98 -7.54
CA ASP A 175 -6.02 7.35 -8.68
C ASP A 175 -6.86 7.56 -9.96
N LYS A 176 -7.93 6.79 -10.13
CA LYS A 176 -8.86 6.90 -11.27
C LYS A 176 -9.92 7.99 -11.13
N PHE A 177 -10.12 8.59 -9.95
CA PHE A 177 -11.18 9.59 -9.80
C PHE A 177 -10.89 10.88 -10.58
N PRO A 178 -11.90 11.43 -11.30
CA PRO A 178 -11.78 12.76 -11.89
C PRO A 178 -11.50 13.81 -10.81
N LYS A 179 -10.63 14.78 -11.11
CA LYS A 179 -10.27 15.88 -10.18
C LYS A 179 -11.49 16.60 -9.58
N LYS A 180 -12.60 16.71 -10.32
CA LYS A 180 -13.88 17.28 -9.83
C LYS A 180 -14.48 16.51 -8.65
N VAL A 181 -14.42 15.18 -8.68
CA VAL A 181 -14.97 14.32 -7.61
C VAL A 181 -14.08 14.40 -6.38
N LYS A 182 -12.76 14.39 -6.58
CA LYS A 182 -11.77 14.61 -5.51
C LYS A 182 -12.03 15.92 -4.77
N GLY A 183 -12.29 17.01 -5.50
CA GLY A 183 -12.62 18.31 -4.91
C GLY A 183 -13.92 18.33 -4.08
N TYR A 184 -14.95 17.58 -4.49
CA TYR A 184 -16.19 17.46 -3.71
C TYR A 184 -15.98 16.73 -2.38
N ILE A 185 -15.22 15.63 -2.40
CA ILE A 185 -14.91 14.88 -1.18
C ILE A 185 -14.10 15.75 -0.22
N ASN A 186 -13.09 16.46 -0.74
CA ASN A 186 -12.20 17.32 0.04
C ASN A 186 -12.97 18.43 0.80
N LYS A 187 -14.00 19.02 0.16
CA LYS A 187 -14.86 20.05 0.77
C LYS A 187 -15.81 19.52 1.86
N LYS A 188 -16.09 18.21 1.87
CA LYS A 188 -17.00 17.57 2.84
C LYS A 188 -16.26 16.94 4.02
N SER A 189 -14.93 16.80 3.91
CA SER A 189 -14.04 16.27 4.96
C SER A 189 -13.33 17.35 5.78
N SER A 190 -13.35 18.60 5.32
CA SER A 190 -13.00 19.81 6.08
C SER A 190 -14.13 20.26 6.98
#